data_AF-B7BEW7-F1
#
_entry.id   AF-B7BEW7-F1
#
_cell.length_a   1.000
_cell.length_b   1.000
_cell.length_c   1.000
_cell.angle_alpha   90.00
_cell.angle_beta   90.00
_cell.angle_gamma   90.00
#
_symmetry.space_group_name_H-M   'P 1'
#
loop_
_entity.id
_entity.type
_entity.pdbx_description
1 polymer ?
#
loop_
_entity_poly.entity_id
_entity_poly.type
_entity_poly.pdbx_seq_one_letter_code
_entity_poly.pdbx_strand_id
1 'polypeptide(L)'
;MSRNRKLVKENLHTEDVNDAYAIIAGCNCAGIKWYIVATENLATAKVLFKNERFAHCIFFLQQCVECLIKGILLECDVIDRPIGLGHAPEEAFKELYERFDNGYNAENCKFISQAINGIENNFEKKLPIIVKLVNKATTVYSNNYIMMLTGHDEVKYNYVNTVLYCLGILFNGTEATTRYPDKEVCPEEKYSTNAIQTQIPSLLNLIERIIGIITWGLPEYNIHKIPKNNL
;
A
#
# COMPACT_ATOMS: atom_id res chain seq x y z
N MET A 1 11.96 -29.23 7.76
CA MET A 1 11.98 -30.41 6.85
C MET A 1 11.91 -29.90 5.42
N SER A 2 12.80 -30.41 4.59
CA SER A 2 12.99 -30.08 3.17
C SER A 2 12.11 -30.97 2.28
N ARG A 3 11.45 -30.37 1.28
CA ARG A 3 11.21 -30.95 -0.06
C ARG A 3 10.52 -29.92 -0.98
N ASN A 4 11.01 -29.85 -2.22
CA ASN A 4 10.53 -29.08 -3.38
C ASN A 4 11.13 -27.69 -3.66
N ARG A 5 12.47 -27.62 -3.74
CA ARG A 5 13.19 -26.63 -4.55
C ARG A 5 13.84 -27.31 -5.77
N LYS A 6 13.10 -27.39 -6.89
CA LYS A 6 13.51 -27.74 -8.28
C LYS A 6 12.19 -27.88 -9.04
N LEU A 7 11.86 -27.23 -10.15
CA LEU A 7 12.60 -26.64 -11.26
C LEU A 7 11.70 -25.55 -11.89
N VAL A 8 12.25 -24.38 -12.24
CA VAL A 8 12.10 -23.75 -13.57
C VAL A 8 13.32 -22.86 -13.77
N LYS A 9 14.41 -23.45 -14.27
CA LYS A 9 15.43 -22.71 -15.02
C LYS A 9 15.20 -23.11 -16.46
N GLU A 10 14.77 -22.17 -17.29
CA GLU A 10 15.32 -21.95 -18.64
C GLU A 10 14.56 -20.82 -19.35
N ASN A 11 15.35 -19.82 -19.75
CA ASN A 11 15.13 -18.86 -20.84
C ASN A 11 14.09 -17.75 -20.66
N LEU A 12 14.50 -16.69 -19.97
CA LEU A 12 14.30 -15.31 -20.44
C LEU A 12 15.64 -14.57 -20.32
N HIS A 13 16.09 -14.03 -21.45
CA HIS A 13 17.37 -13.33 -21.56
C HIS A 13 17.41 -12.10 -20.64
N THR A 14 18.51 -12.07 -19.91
CA THR A 14 19.08 -11.08 -19.00
C THR A 14 19.32 -9.71 -19.62
N GLU A 15 18.82 -8.65 -18.98
CA GLU A 15 19.61 -7.45 -18.65
C GLU A 15 19.20 -6.99 -17.23
N ASP A 16 20.14 -7.11 -16.29
CA ASP A 16 20.25 -6.46 -14.96
C ASP A 16 18.97 -6.26 -14.10
N VAL A 17 18.30 -7.34 -13.73
CA VAL A 17 17.39 -7.38 -12.57
C VAL A 17 18.05 -8.19 -11.44
N ASN A 18 19.29 -7.85 -11.10
CA ASN A 18 20.01 -8.48 -9.99
C ASN A 18 19.70 -7.77 -8.66
N ASP A 19 19.18 -8.56 -7.72
CA ASP A 19 19.43 -8.51 -6.27
C ASP A 19 18.82 -7.41 -5.37
N ALA A 20 17.83 -6.61 -5.80
CA ALA A 20 17.26 -5.55 -4.94
C ALA A 20 15.76 -5.64 -4.58
N TYR A 21 15.00 -6.62 -5.06
CA TYR A 21 13.58 -6.74 -4.74
C TYR A 21 13.36 -7.63 -3.51
N ALA A 22 13.52 -7.09 -2.30
CA ALA A 22 13.19 -7.83 -1.08
C ALA A 22 11.68 -7.83 -0.86
N ILE A 23 11.04 -8.78 -1.54
CA ILE A 23 9.61 -9.02 -1.52
C ILE A 23 9.21 -9.78 -0.26
N ILE A 24 8.07 -9.38 0.26
CA ILE A 24 7.33 -9.93 1.39
C ILE A 24 6.92 -11.41 1.23
N ALA A 25 7.15 -12.06 0.08
CA ALA A 25 6.79 -13.47 -0.18
C ALA A 25 7.48 -14.19 -1.36
N GLY A 26 7.82 -13.57 -2.51
CA GLY A 26 8.26 -14.39 -3.66
C GLY A 26 8.97 -13.76 -4.86
N CYS A 27 8.96 -12.43 -5.02
CA CYS A 27 9.63 -11.75 -6.15
C CYS A 27 9.31 -12.35 -7.52
N ASN A 28 8.03 -12.31 -7.94
CA ASN A 28 7.62 -12.85 -9.24
C ASN A 28 7.33 -11.76 -10.28
N CYS A 29 7.48 -12.10 -11.56
CA CYS A 29 7.31 -11.16 -12.67
C CYS A 29 5.89 -10.59 -12.78
N ALA A 30 4.88 -11.27 -12.21
CA ALA A 30 3.52 -10.79 -12.22
C ALA A 30 3.34 -9.64 -11.24
N GLY A 31 3.85 -9.76 -10.00
CA GLY A 31 3.80 -8.71 -8.99
C GLY A 31 4.63 -7.48 -9.35
N ILE A 32 5.85 -7.67 -9.89
CA ILE A 32 6.73 -6.57 -10.32
C ILE A 32 6.05 -5.63 -11.31
N LYS A 33 5.29 -6.16 -12.28
CA LYS A 33 4.55 -5.33 -13.25
C LYS A 33 3.56 -4.40 -12.56
N TRP A 34 2.91 -4.84 -11.49
CA TRP A 34 1.99 -4.01 -10.72
C TRP A 34 2.70 -2.94 -9.90
N TYR A 35 3.91 -3.21 -9.40
CA TYR A 35 4.70 -2.20 -8.68
C TYR A 35 5.25 -1.09 -9.59
N ILE A 36 5.58 -1.43 -10.85
CA ILE A 36 5.91 -0.43 -11.86
C ILE A 36 4.72 0.51 -12.06
N VAL A 37 3.53 -0.05 -12.31
CA VAL A 37 2.30 0.74 -12.48
C VAL A 37 1.94 1.54 -11.22
N ALA A 38 2.18 1.00 -10.02
CA ALA A 38 2.02 1.75 -8.77
C ALA A 38 2.93 2.98 -8.72
N THR A 39 4.19 2.83 -9.13
CA THR A 39 5.16 3.94 -9.17
C THR A 39 4.75 5.01 -10.18
N GLU A 40 4.25 4.61 -11.35
CA GLU A 40 3.70 5.52 -12.37
C GLU A 40 2.47 6.28 -11.86
N ASN A 41 1.57 5.59 -11.16
CA ASN A 41 0.39 6.20 -10.53
C ASN A 41 0.79 7.21 -9.45
N LEU A 42 1.79 6.90 -8.61
CA LEU A 42 2.31 7.83 -7.61
C LEU A 42 2.94 9.07 -8.27
N ALA A 43 3.73 8.89 -9.34
CA ALA A 43 4.32 10.01 -10.08
C ALA A 43 3.22 10.92 -10.67
N THR A 44 2.16 10.33 -11.22
CA THR A 44 1.00 11.06 -11.74
C THR A 44 0.28 11.81 -10.63
N ALA A 45 0.03 11.19 -9.47
CA ALA A 45 -0.57 11.83 -8.31
C ALA A 45 0.24 13.05 -7.83
N LYS A 46 1.58 12.95 -7.79
CA LYS A 46 2.48 14.06 -7.44
C LYS A 46 2.33 15.24 -8.41
N VAL A 47 2.19 14.98 -9.71
CA VAL A 47 1.97 16.04 -10.72
C VAL A 47 0.59 16.69 -10.52
N LEU A 48 -0.45 15.89 -10.31
CA LEU A 48 -1.81 16.38 -10.09
C LEU A 48 -1.92 17.23 -8.82
N PHE A 49 -1.28 16.81 -7.73
CA PHE A 49 -1.19 17.61 -6.50
C PHE A 49 -0.52 18.97 -6.73
N LYS A 50 0.61 19.01 -7.45
CA LYS A 50 1.30 20.27 -7.80
C LYS A 50 0.46 21.23 -8.64
N ASN A 51 -0.52 20.70 -9.38
CA ASN A 51 -1.45 21.48 -10.20
C ASN A 51 -2.81 21.66 -9.52
N GLU A 52 -2.89 21.44 -8.20
CA GLU A 52 -4.11 21.64 -7.38
C GLU A 52 -5.32 20.83 -7.87
N ARG A 53 -5.07 19.66 -8.49
CA ARG A 53 -6.09 18.70 -8.92
C ARG A 53 -6.26 17.62 -7.85
N PHE A 54 -6.89 17.96 -6.74
CA PHE A 54 -6.89 17.12 -5.53
C PHE A 54 -7.72 15.85 -5.67
N ALA A 55 -8.90 15.92 -6.29
CA ALA A 55 -9.71 14.71 -6.48
C ALA A 55 -9.04 13.71 -7.43
N HIS A 56 -8.42 14.22 -8.50
CA HIS A 56 -7.62 13.41 -9.41
C HIS A 56 -6.37 12.85 -8.72
N CYS A 57 -5.70 13.65 -7.88
CA CYS A 57 -4.59 13.16 -7.05
C CYS A 57 -5.03 11.97 -6.19
N ILE A 58 -6.16 12.09 -5.47
CA ILE A 58 -6.71 11.02 -4.63
C ILE A 58 -7.07 9.78 -5.46
N PHE A 59 -7.66 9.96 -6.64
CA PHE A 59 -7.93 8.85 -7.55
C PHE A 59 -6.65 8.09 -7.91
N PHE A 60 -5.58 8.79 -8.30
CA PHE A 60 -4.31 8.14 -8.64
C PHE A 60 -3.61 7.52 -7.41
N LEU A 61 -3.79 8.08 -6.21
CA LEU A 61 -3.33 7.44 -4.97
C LEU A 61 -4.10 6.14 -4.68
N GLN A 62 -5.42 6.12 -4.90
CA GLN A 62 -6.24 4.93 -4.79
C GLN A 62 -5.78 3.85 -5.80
N GLN A 63 -5.55 4.22 -7.06
CA GLN A 63 -5.02 3.30 -8.08
C GLN A 63 -3.61 2.80 -7.73
N CYS A 64 -2.75 3.65 -7.17
CA CYS A 64 -1.42 3.26 -6.68
C CYS A 64 -1.51 2.17 -5.61
N VAL A 65 -2.34 2.37 -4.58
CA VAL A 65 -2.51 1.40 -3.48
C VAL A 65 -3.12 0.10 -3.99
N GLU A 66 -4.11 0.16 -4.87
CA GLU A 66 -4.71 -1.02 -5.50
C GLU A 66 -3.67 -1.84 -6.27
N CYS A 67 -2.76 -1.19 -7.00
CA CYS A 67 -1.66 -1.86 -7.70
C CYS A 67 -0.68 -2.53 -6.71
N LEU A 68 -0.33 -1.87 -5.60
CA LEU A 68 0.54 -2.46 -4.58
C LEU A 68 -0.08 -3.73 -3.96
N ILE A 69 -1.37 -3.67 -3.61
CA ILE A 69 -2.11 -4.82 -3.05
C ILE A 69 -2.14 -5.97 -4.06
N LYS A 70 -2.47 -5.69 -5.34
CA LYS A 70 -2.46 -6.72 -6.40
C LYS A 70 -1.09 -7.36 -6.56
N GLY A 71 -0.03 -6.57 -6.50
CA GLY A 71 1.34 -7.08 -6.61
C GLY A 71 1.66 -8.09 -5.51
N ILE A 72 1.36 -7.75 -4.26
CA ILE A 72 1.59 -8.65 -3.11
C ILE A 72 0.76 -9.92 -3.23
N LEU A 73 -0.53 -9.80 -3.57
CA LEU A 73 -1.40 -10.96 -3.65
C LEU A 73 -1.01 -11.92 -4.78
N LEU A 74 -0.49 -11.40 -5.90
CA LEU A 74 0.10 -12.23 -6.96
C LEU A 74 1.41 -12.88 -6.53
N GLU A 75 2.23 -12.22 -5.70
CA GLU A 75 3.48 -12.78 -5.17
C GLU A 75 3.27 -13.86 -4.14
N CYS A 76 2.16 -13.76 -3.42
CA CYS A 76 1.72 -14.71 -2.42
C CYS A 76 0.85 -15.84 -3.01
N ASP A 77 0.70 -15.87 -4.35
CA ASP A 77 -0.20 -16.75 -5.11
C ASP A 77 -1.67 -16.71 -4.63
N VAL A 78 -2.08 -15.69 -3.87
CA VAL A 78 -3.44 -15.55 -3.32
C VAL A 78 -4.45 -15.38 -4.45
N ILE A 79 -4.06 -14.67 -5.50
CA ILE A 79 -4.87 -14.50 -6.70
C ILE A 79 -4.13 -15.01 -7.93
N ASP A 80 -4.82 -15.72 -8.81
CA ASP A 80 -4.28 -16.17 -10.09
C ASP A 80 -4.43 -15.11 -11.20
N ARG A 81 -5.39 -14.21 -11.02
CA ARG A 81 -5.68 -13.11 -11.95
C ARG A 81 -5.99 -11.84 -11.17
N PRO A 82 -5.42 -10.69 -11.56
CA PRO A 82 -5.70 -9.39 -10.93
C PRO A 82 -7.13 -8.88 -11.19
N ILE A 83 -7.85 -9.54 -12.11
CA ILE A 83 -9.25 -9.29 -12.46
C ILE A 83 -10.11 -9.99 -11.40
N GLY A 84 -10.30 -9.37 -10.23
CA GLY A 84 -11.08 -9.99 -9.16
C GLY A 84 -11.00 -9.30 -7.81
N LEU A 85 -9.94 -8.54 -7.52
CA LEU A 85 -10.00 -7.57 -6.43
C LEU A 85 -10.94 -6.45 -6.83
N GLY A 86 -12.22 -6.59 -6.46
CA GLY A 86 -13.11 -5.44 -6.34
C GLY A 86 -12.56 -4.44 -5.31
N HIS A 87 -13.28 -3.33 -5.12
CA HIS A 87 -12.89 -2.23 -4.23
C HIS A 87 -12.89 -2.57 -2.73
N ALA A 88 -13.08 -3.85 -2.37
CA ALA A 88 -13.06 -4.38 -1.01
C ALA A 88 -11.75 -5.16 -0.75
N PRO A 89 -10.69 -4.51 -0.23
CA PRO A 89 -9.42 -5.16 0.07
C PRO A 89 -9.54 -6.24 1.16
N GLU A 90 -10.61 -6.23 1.96
CA GLU A 90 -10.78 -7.04 3.16
C GLU A 90 -10.74 -8.54 2.89
N GLU A 91 -11.49 -9.02 1.90
CA GLU A 91 -11.55 -10.45 1.57
C GLU A 91 -10.20 -10.96 1.06
N ALA A 92 -9.51 -10.16 0.25
CA ALA A 92 -8.22 -10.54 -0.31
C ALA A 92 -7.11 -10.59 0.76
N PHE A 93 -7.13 -9.66 1.71
CA PHE A 93 -6.23 -9.70 2.86
C PHE A 93 -6.57 -10.85 3.82
N LYS A 94 -7.85 -11.16 4.02
CA LYS A 94 -8.27 -12.32 4.82
C LYS A 94 -7.73 -13.62 4.23
N GLU A 95 -7.89 -13.83 2.93
CA GLU A 95 -7.34 -15.02 2.25
C GLU A 95 -5.81 -15.09 2.38
N LEU A 96 -5.11 -13.96 2.21
CA LEU A 96 -3.68 -13.87 2.44
C LEU A 96 -3.31 -14.36 3.85
N TYR A 97 -3.97 -13.86 4.90
CA TYR A 97 -3.58 -14.22 6.26
C TYR A 97 -3.98 -15.64 6.66
N GLU A 98 -5.11 -16.16 6.16
CA GLU A 98 -5.49 -17.57 6.36
C GLU A 98 -4.48 -18.51 5.71
N ARG A 99 -4.01 -18.19 4.50
CA ARG A 99 -3.05 -19.02 3.76
C ARG A 99 -1.69 -19.13 4.44
N PHE A 100 -1.23 -18.07 5.09
CA PHE A 100 0.07 -18.02 5.77
C PHE A 100 -0.04 -18.17 7.30
N ASP A 101 -1.19 -18.58 7.84
CA ASP A 101 -1.45 -18.72 9.29
C ASP A 101 -1.07 -17.46 10.09
N ASN A 102 -1.37 -16.28 9.54
CA ASN A 102 -0.98 -14.99 10.10
C ASN A 102 -2.09 -14.39 10.98
N GLY A 103 -2.30 -15.00 12.15
CA GLY A 103 -3.32 -14.57 13.10
C GLY A 103 -3.14 -13.12 13.59
N TYR A 104 -1.90 -12.62 13.66
CA TYR A 104 -1.60 -11.26 14.10
C TYR A 104 -2.17 -10.21 13.13
N ASN A 105 -1.89 -10.33 11.82
CA ASN A 105 -2.40 -9.37 10.84
C ASN A 105 -3.91 -9.54 10.60
N ALA A 106 -4.45 -10.75 10.76
CA ALA A 106 -5.90 -10.97 10.74
C ALA A 106 -6.61 -10.21 11.87
N GLU A 107 -6.10 -10.26 13.11
CA GLU A 107 -6.62 -9.49 14.24
C GLU A 107 -6.49 -7.97 14.02
N ASN A 108 -5.35 -7.50 13.49
CA ASN A 108 -5.17 -6.10 13.14
C ASN A 108 -6.24 -5.62 12.15
N CYS A 109 -6.55 -6.42 11.12
CA CYS A 109 -7.55 -6.06 10.11
C CYS A 109 -8.96 -5.99 10.70
N LYS A 110 -9.33 -6.93 11.59
CA LYS A 110 -10.60 -6.87 12.34
C LYS A 110 -10.69 -5.58 13.16
N PHE A 111 -9.63 -5.25 13.90
CA PHE A 111 -9.60 -4.03 14.71
C PHE A 111 -9.76 -2.76 13.85
N ILE A 112 -9.05 -2.69 12.72
CA ILE A 112 -9.14 -1.56 11.78
C ILE A 112 -10.56 -1.46 11.19
N SER A 113 -11.16 -2.58 10.77
CA SER A 113 -12.54 -2.62 10.28
C SER A 113 -13.56 -2.17 11.33
N GLN A 114 -13.40 -2.59 12.59
CA GLN A 114 -14.26 -2.14 13.68
C GLN A 114 -14.11 -0.64 13.96
N ALA A 115 -12.89 -0.10 13.84
CA ALA A 115 -12.62 1.31 14.09
C ALA A 115 -13.29 2.26 13.07
N ILE A 116 -13.62 1.76 11.88
CA ILE A 116 -14.26 2.53 10.81
C ILE A 116 -15.73 2.13 10.55
N ASN A 117 -16.30 1.28 11.40
CA ASN A 117 -17.69 0.83 11.27
C ASN A 117 -18.67 2.02 11.30
N GLY A 118 -19.59 2.07 10.32
CA GLY A 118 -20.58 3.12 10.14
C GLY A 118 -20.07 4.36 9.38
N ILE A 119 -18.81 4.38 8.96
CA ILE A 119 -18.20 5.46 8.15
C ILE A 119 -17.41 4.94 6.95
N GLU A 120 -17.64 3.69 6.55
CA GLU A 120 -16.87 2.93 5.54
C GLU A 120 -16.75 3.68 4.22
N ASN A 121 -17.81 4.38 3.81
CA ASN A 121 -17.89 5.10 2.53
C ASN A 121 -17.51 6.59 2.64
N ASN A 122 -16.97 7.04 3.77
CA ASN A 122 -16.62 8.45 4.00
C ASN A 122 -15.11 8.63 4.19
N PHE A 123 -14.42 9.02 3.12
CA PHE A 123 -12.98 9.25 3.12
C PHE A 123 -12.52 10.23 4.22
N GLU A 124 -13.17 11.39 4.31
CA GLU A 124 -12.78 12.45 5.25
C GLU A 124 -12.92 12.00 6.71
N LYS A 125 -13.98 11.25 7.04
CA LYS A 125 -14.17 10.68 8.38
C LYS A 125 -13.19 9.55 8.69
N LYS A 126 -12.80 8.73 7.71
CA LYS A 126 -11.80 7.66 7.88
C LYS A 126 -10.40 8.21 8.10
N LEU A 127 -10.03 9.28 7.39
CA LEU A 127 -8.70 9.85 7.35
C LEU A 127 -8.03 10.03 8.74
N PRO A 128 -8.64 10.69 9.75
CA PRO A 128 -8.00 10.86 11.05
C PRO A 128 -7.78 9.53 11.81
N ILE A 129 -8.69 8.57 11.65
CA ILE A 129 -8.58 7.24 12.28
C ILE A 129 -7.41 6.48 11.64
N ILE A 130 -7.36 6.45 10.31
CA ILE A 130 -6.30 5.78 9.55
C ILE A 130 -4.94 6.40 9.84
N VAL A 131 -4.83 7.73 9.86
CA VAL A 131 -3.59 8.44 10.21
C VAL A 131 -3.08 8.02 11.59
N LYS A 132 -3.96 7.95 12.59
CA LYS A 132 -3.60 7.50 13.95
C LYS A 132 -3.07 6.06 13.96
N LEU A 133 -3.72 5.16 13.23
CA LEU A 133 -3.35 3.74 13.14
C LEU A 133 -2.00 3.55 12.45
N VAL A 134 -1.80 4.23 11.31
CA VAL A 134 -0.53 4.21 10.56
C VAL A 134 0.61 4.79 11.38
N ASN A 135 0.39 5.88 12.11
CA ASN A 135 1.42 6.47 12.97
C ASN A 135 1.83 5.51 14.10
N LYS A 136 0.87 4.80 14.68
CA LYS A 136 1.14 3.76 15.69
C LYS A 136 1.96 2.62 15.09
N ALA A 137 1.56 2.10 13.93
CA ALA A 137 2.30 1.05 13.22
C ALA A 137 3.72 1.51 12.85
N THR A 138 3.89 2.74 12.38
CA THR A 138 5.19 3.33 12.03
C THR A 138 6.10 3.48 13.25
N THR A 139 5.54 3.84 14.41
CA THR A 139 6.29 3.92 15.67
C THR A 139 6.78 2.54 16.10
N VAL A 140 5.91 1.52 16.04
CA VAL A 140 6.28 0.13 16.36
C VAL A 140 7.37 -0.37 15.41
N TYR A 141 7.21 -0.15 14.09
CA TYR A 141 8.20 -0.51 13.09
C TYR A 141 9.56 0.15 13.36
N SER A 142 9.56 1.46 13.60
CA SER A 142 10.79 2.23 13.84
C SER A 142 11.54 1.78 15.10
N ASN A 143 10.81 1.51 16.20
CA ASN A 143 11.42 1.06 17.45
C ASN A 143 12.02 -0.33 17.31
N ASN A 144 11.31 -1.25 16.66
CA ASN A 144 11.78 -2.62 16.45
C ASN A 144 12.93 -2.70 15.45
N TYR A 145 12.91 -1.86 14.40
CA TYR A 145 13.99 -1.75 13.41
C TYR A 145 15.32 -1.38 14.08
N ILE A 146 15.30 -0.45 15.03
CA ILE A 146 16.51 0.01 15.75
C ILE A 146 17.06 -1.09 16.68
N MET A 147 16.22 -2.03 17.13
CA MET A 147 16.55 -2.97 18.21
C MET A 147 16.93 -4.39 17.76
N MET A 148 16.73 -4.78 16.50
CA MET A 148 16.86 -6.19 16.07
C MET A 148 17.92 -6.43 14.99
N LEU A 149 18.84 -7.38 15.25
CA LEU A 149 19.74 -8.01 14.26
C LEU A 149 19.14 -9.27 13.60
N THR A 150 18.03 -9.81 14.14
CA THR A 150 17.29 -11.00 13.61
C THR A 150 15.78 -10.76 13.71
N GLY A 151 14.99 -11.17 12.72
CA GLY A 151 13.52 -10.95 12.71
C GLY A 151 13.03 -9.66 12.02
N HIS A 152 13.94 -8.93 11.37
CA HIS A 152 13.63 -7.69 10.63
C HIS A 152 12.55 -7.90 9.55
N ASP A 153 12.57 -9.04 8.86
CA ASP A 153 11.65 -9.31 7.76
C ASP A 153 10.20 -9.49 8.22
N GLU A 154 9.98 -10.08 9.40
CA GLU A 154 8.63 -10.24 9.97
C GLU A 154 8.06 -8.88 10.42
N VAL A 155 8.89 -8.05 11.06
CA VAL A 155 8.51 -6.69 11.48
C VAL A 155 8.17 -5.82 10.27
N LYS A 156 8.98 -5.91 9.21
CA LYS A 156 8.72 -5.24 7.92
C LYS A 156 7.44 -5.76 7.26
N TYR A 157 7.26 -7.07 7.20
CA TYR A 157 6.06 -7.71 6.64
C TYR A 157 4.80 -7.20 7.34
N ASN A 158 4.79 -7.22 8.68
CA ASN A 158 3.65 -6.79 9.49
C ASN A 158 3.35 -5.29 9.31
N TYR A 159 4.39 -4.46 9.24
CA TYR A 159 4.23 -3.03 8.99
C TYR A 159 3.59 -2.75 7.63
N VAL A 160 4.15 -3.31 6.56
CA VAL A 160 3.65 -3.08 5.20
C VAL A 160 2.22 -3.57 5.05
N ASN A 161 1.90 -4.78 5.53
CA ASN A 161 0.53 -5.31 5.46
C ASN A 161 -0.47 -4.45 6.24
N THR A 162 -0.09 -3.99 7.45
CA THR A 162 -0.94 -3.09 8.25
C THR A 162 -1.20 -1.76 7.53
N VAL A 163 -0.16 -1.16 6.92
CA VAL A 163 -0.28 0.12 6.21
C VAL A 163 -1.08 -0.05 4.93
N LEU A 164 -0.83 -1.08 4.13
CA LEU A 164 -1.58 -1.34 2.90
C LEU A 164 -3.05 -1.65 3.18
N TYR A 165 -3.35 -2.38 4.25
CA TYR A 165 -4.73 -2.59 4.67
C TYR A 165 -5.39 -1.27 5.06
N CYS A 166 -4.73 -0.46 5.91
CA CYS A 166 -5.19 0.88 6.28
C CYS A 166 -5.48 1.77 5.06
N LEU A 167 -4.58 1.77 4.07
CA LEU A 167 -4.73 2.56 2.85
C LEU A 167 -5.84 2.00 1.95
N GLY A 168 -5.93 0.68 1.81
CA GLY A 168 -7.03 0.04 1.10
C GLY A 168 -8.39 0.42 1.70
N ILE A 169 -8.52 0.35 3.02
CA ILE A 169 -9.70 0.80 3.75
C ILE A 169 -9.96 2.30 3.55
N LEU A 170 -8.93 3.15 3.61
CA LEU A 170 -9.07 4.59 3.42
C LEU A 170 -9.69 4.91 2.05
N PHE A 171 -9.17 4.27 1.00
CA PHE A 171 -9.60 4.49 -0.38
C PHE A 171 -10.82 3.65 -0.80
N ASN A 172 -11.29 2.71 0.03
CA ASN A 172 -12.56 2.02 -0.22
C ASN A 172 -13.71 3.05 -0.31
N GLY A 173 -14.59 2.92 -1.30
CA GLY A 173 -15.69 3.85 -1.52
C GLY A 173 -15.30 5.26 -2.00
N THR A 174 -14.03 5.50 -2.37
CA THR A 174 -13.64 6.72 -3.10
C THR A 174 -13.92 6.63 -4.59
N GLU A 175 -14.83 5.75 -5.02
CA GLU A 175 -15.21 5.60 -6.42
C GLU A 175 -15.58 6.96 -7.01
N ALA A 176 -14.63 7.49 -7.76
CA ALA A 176 -14.92 8.48 -8.75
C ALA A 176 -15.69 7.70 -9.82
N THR A 177 -16.99 7.96 -9.98
CA THR A 177 -17.82 7.55 -11.12
C THR A 177 -17.30 8.06 -12.47
N THR A 178 -16.05 8.52 -12.51
CA THR A 178 -15.51 9.60 -13.33
C THR A 178 -14.34 9.10 -14.19
N ARG A 179 -14.18 7.77 -14.31
CA ARG A 179 -13.26 7.15 -15.28
C ARG A 179 -13.58 7.52 -16.73
N TYR A 180 -14.78 8.05 -16.98
CA TYR A 180 -15.26 8.42 -18.30
C TYR A 180 -15.72 9.88 -18.29
N PRO A 181 -15.33 10.69 -19.30
CA PRO A 181 -15.69 12.11 -19.40
C PRO A 181 -17.20 12.36 -19.49
N ASP A 182 -17.98 11.31 -19.79
CA ASP A 182 -19.43 11.37 -19.98
C ASP A 182 -20.22 11.15 -18.66
N LYS A 183 -19.53 10.82 -17.57
CA LYS A 183 -20.10 10.71 -16.22
C LYS A 183 -19.58 11.86 -15.36
N GLU A 184 -20.34 12.23 -14.32
CA GLU A 184 -20.01 13.32 -13.37
C GLU A 184 -18.50 13.44 -13.19
N VAL A 185 -17.96 14.62 -13.46
CA VAL A 185 -16.53 14.93 -13.30
C VAL A 185 -16.13 14.62 -11.85
N CYS A 186 -14.91 14.12 -11.63
CA CYS A 186 -14.36 13.79 -10.31
C CYS A 186 -14.85 14.82 -9.26
N PRO A 187 -15.53 14.42 -8.16
CA PRO A 187 -16.24 15.38 -7.32
C PRO A 187 -15.25 16.20 -6.50
N GLU A 188 -14.68 17.22 -7.15
CA GLU A 188 -13.56 18.02 -6.66
C GLU A 188 -13.88 18.64 -5.30
N GLU A 189 -15.13 19.09 -5.12
CA GLU A 189 -15.65 19.65 -3.86
C GLU A 189 -15.59 18.67 -2.69
N LYS A 190 -15.78 17.36 -2.94
CA LYS A 190 -15.73 16.31 -1.89
C LYS A 190 -14.30 16.05 -1.38
N TYR A 191 -13.31 16.33 -2.22
CA TYR A 191 -11.91 15.96 -1.98
C TYR A 191 -10.98 17.18 -1.80
N SER A 192 -11.52 18.39 -1.96
CA SER A 192 -10.78 19.66 -1.82
C SER A 192 -11.03 20.33 -0.47
N THR A 193 -11.44 19.60 0.56
CA THR A 193 -11.55 20.18 1.90
C THR A 193 -10.14 20.44 2.45
N ASN A 194 -9.97 21.50 3.26
CA ASN A 194 -8.70 21.81 3.91
C ASN A 194 -8.17 20.62 4.74
N ALA A 195 -9.06 19.86 5.37
CA ALA A 195 -8.72 18.68 6.14
C ALA A 195 -8.06 17.58 5.28
N ILE A 196 -8.52 17.41 4.04
CA ILE A 196 -7.94 16.45 3.09
C ILE A 196 -6.65 16.99 2.49
N GLN A 197 -6.67 18.22 1.98
CA GLN A 197 -5.53 18.83 1.28
C GLN A 197 -4.27 18.86 2.15
N THR A 198 -4.41 19.18 3.44
CA THR A 198 -3.28 19.21 4.39
C THR A 198 -2.65 17.84 4.63
N GLN A 199 -3.36 16.74 4.34
CA GLN A 199 -2.87 15.37 4.54
C GLN A 199 -2.33 14.71 3.26
N ILE A 200 -2.64 15.25 2.07
CA ILE A 200 -2.14 14.70 0.79
C ILE A 200 -0.60 14.60 0.75
N PRO A 201 0.19 15.61 1.18
CA PRO A 201 1.64 15.49 1.23
C PRO A 201 2.13 14.30 2.06
N SER A 202 1.50 14.07 3.21
CA SER A 202 1.82 12.95 4.10
C SER A 202 1.45 11.60 3.49
N LEU A 203 0.30 11.51 2.81
CA LEU A 203 -0.12 10.31 2.09
C LEU A 203 0.84 9.98 0.93
N LEU A 204 1.24 10.99 0.15
CA LEU A 204 2.24 10.84 -0.92
C LEU A 204 3.55 10.27 -0.37
N ASN A 205 4.05 10.85 0.74
CA ASN A 205 5.30 10.40 1.36
C ASN A 205 5.18 8.98 1.93
N LEU A 206 4.07 8.66 2.59
CA LEU A 206 3.82 7.33 3.13
C LEU A 206 3.81 6.27 2.02
N ILE A 207 3.06 6.50 0.95
CA ILE A 207 2.96 5.57 -0.18
C ILE A 207 4.32 5.42 -0.87
N GLU A 208 5.05 6.50 -1.07
CA GLU A 208 6.43 6.45 -1.59
C GLU A 208 7.34 5.57 -0.74
N ARG A 209 7.29 5.71 0.58
CA ARG A 209 8.07 4.86 1.50
C ARG A 209 7.65 3.39 1.41
N ILE A 210 6.35 3.12 1.35
CA ILE A 210 5.84 1.75 1.22
C ILE A 210 6.29 1.11 -0.08
N ILE A 211 6.22 1.83 -1.20
CA ILE A 211 6.80 1.39 -2.48
C ILE A 211 8.28 1.08 -2.27
N GLY A 212 9.06 1.99 -1.67
CA GLY A 212 10.48 1.78 -1.40
C GLY A 212 10.78 0.51 -0.58
N ILE A 213 9.96 0.22 0.43
CA ILE A 213 10.10 -0.97 1.27
C ILE A 213 9.76 -2.26 0.48
N ILE A 214 8.73 -2.21 -0.37
CA ILE A 214 8.27 -3.34 -1.19
C ILE A 214 9.24 -3.64 -2.33
N THR A 215 9.64 -2.61 -3.09
CA THR A 215 10.41 -2.78 -4.33
C THR A 215 11.91 -2.85 -4.09
N TRP A 216 12.45 -2.19 -3.07
CA TRP A 216 13.89 -2.10 -2.85
C TRP A 216 14.33 -2.75 -1.55
N GLY A 217 13.40 -3.31 -0.78
CA GLY A 217 13.68 -3.92 0.50
C GLY A 217 14.01 -2.97 1.66
N LEU A 218 14.10 -1.66 1.34
CA LEU A 218 14.87 -0.55 1.93
C LEU A 218 16.09 -0.22 1.05
N PRO A 219 16.20 1.01 0.49
CA PRO A 219 17.49 1.48 0.03
C PRO A 219 18.40 1.66 1.26
N GLU A 220 19.68 1.32 1.13
CA GLU A 220 20.72 1.71 2.07
C GLU A 220 20.90 3.24 2.09
N TYR A 221 19.92 4.07 2.49
CA TYR A 221 20.19 5.51 2.70
C TYR A 221 19.25 6.16 3.72
N ASN A 222 19.86 6.60 4.83
CA ASN A 222 19.47 7.70 5.71
C ASN A 222 18.00 7.80 6.15
N ILE A 223 17.74 7.25 7.34
CA ILE A 223 16.68 7.70 8.24
C ILE A 223 17.01 9.14 8.68
N HIS A 224 16.75 10.14 7.84
CA HIS A 224 16.65 11.50 8.30
C HIS A 224 15.27 11.69 8.94
N LYS A 225 15.32 11.99 10.24
CA LYS A 225 14.20 12.37 11.10
C LYS A 225 13.23 13.30 10.34
N ILE A 226 11.93 13.06 10.50
CA ILE A 226 10.92 14.09 10.22
C ILE A 226 11.32 15.32 11.06
N PRO A 227 11.58 16.49 10.44
CA PRO A 227 11.94 17.68 11.20
C PRO A 227 10.79 18.03 12.14
N LYS A 228 11.11 18.21 13.42
CA LYS A 228 10.14 18.64 14.45
C LYS A 228 9.63 20.08 14.27
N ASN A 229 10.11 20.80 13.26
CA ASN A 229 9.78 22.21 13.08
C ASN A 229 8.91 22.37 11.84
N ASN A 230 7.61 22.27 12.05
CA ASN A 230 6.53 23.04 11.42
C ASN A 230 5.22 22.71 12.15
N LEU A 231 5.21 23.04 13.45
CA LEU A 231 3.99 23.41 14.17
C LEU A 231 3.85 24.93 14.07
#